data_AF-A0A371Z0M0-F1
#
_entry.id   AF-A0A371Z0M0-F1
#
_cell.length_a   1.000
_cell.length_b   1.000
_cell.length_c   1.000
_cell.angle_alpha   90.00
_cell.angle_beta   90.00
_cell.angle_gamma   90.00
#
_symmetry.space_group_name_H-M   'P 1'
#
loop_
_entity.id
_entity.type
_entity.pdbx_description
1 polymer ?
#
loop_
_entity_poly.entity_id
_entity_poly.type
_entity_poly.pdbx_seq_one_letter_code
_entity_poly.pdbx_strand_id
1 'polypeptide(L)' 'MMSMMQSVFSDTAWSVWETLIEEARPKSKTPLKNLRRTISAIFWRHQNGAKWRALPPEFGP' A
#
# COMPACT_ATOMS: atom_id res chain seq x y z
N MET A 1 -16.52 13.81 3.62
CA MET A 1 -16.53 13.55 2.17
C MET A 1 -15.16 12.98 1.78
N MET A 2 -14.96 11.68 1.93
CA MET A 2 -13.71 10.98 1.59
C MET A 2 -13.73 10.64 0.09
N SER A 3 -13.51 11.64 -0.75
CA SER A 3 -13.33 11.48 -2.20
C SER A 3 -11.85 11.66 -2.55
N MET A 4 -11.41 10.98 -3.62
CA MET A 4 -10.05 10.85 -4.18
C MET A 4 -9.34 9.55 -3.75
N MET A 5 -9.56 8.45 -4.49
CA MET A 5 -8.66 7.27 -4.65
C MET A 5 -7.68 7.00 -3.48
N GLN A 6 -8.20 6.58 -2.32
CA GLN A 6 -7.48 6.65 -1.04
C GLN A 6 -6.32 5.65 -0.91
N SER A 7 -5.11 6.12 -1.20
CA SER A 7 -3.90 5.61 -0.57
C SER A 7 -3.90 6.02 0.90
N VAL A 8 -3.60 5.08 1.82
CA VAL A 8 -3.41 5.39 3.25
C VAL A 8 -2.26 6.40 3.45
N PHE A 9 -1.36 6.48 2.48
CA PHE A 9 -0.25 7.42 2.44
C PHE A 9 -0.57 8.63 1.58
N SER A 10 -0.25 9.83 2.07
CA SER A 10 -0.05 11.01 1.22
C SER A 10 1.10 10.76 0.23
N ASP A 11 1.15 11.52 -0.86
CA ASP A 11 2.23 11.39 -1.85
C ASP A 11 3.60 11.62 -1.23
N THR A 12 3.74 12.63 -0.37
CA THR A 12 5.00 12.91 0.35
C THR A 12 5.41 11.77 1.27
N ALA A 13 4.45 11.21 2.03
CA ALA A 13 4.75 10.06 2.88
C ALA A 13 5.14 8.85 2.03
N TRP A 14 4.45 8.63 0.90
CA TRP A 14 4.76 7.55 -0.01
C TRP A 14 6.18 7.63 -0.56
N SER A 15 6.65 8.81 -0.97
CA SER A 15 8.02 8.98 -1.48
C SER A 15 9.09 8.51 -0.49
N VAL A 16 8.90 8.78 0.81
CA VAL A 16 9.83 8.29 1.85
C VAL A 16 9.76 6.77 1.96
N TRP A 17 8.55 6.22 2.03
CA TRP A 17 8.35 4.77 2.18
C TRP A 17 8.83 3.98 0.98
N GLU A 18 8.59 4.46 -0.24
CA GLU A 18 9.02 3.80 -1.48
C GLU A 18 10.54 3.63 -1.53
N THR A 19 11.29 4.69 -1.19
CA THR A 19 12.76 4.62 -1.10
C THR A 19 13.21 3.58 -0.09
N LEU A 20 12.65 3.61 1.13
CA LEU A 20 13.04 2.66 2.18
C LEU A 20 12.70 1.20 1.81
N ILE A 21 11.57 0.99 1.13
CA ILE A 21 11.17 -0.34 0.66
C ILE A 21 12.15 -0.85 -0.40
N GLU A 22 12.53 -0.01 -1.38
CA GLU A 22 13.49 -0.41 -2.40
C GLU A 22 14.89 -0.65 -1.83
N GLU A 23 15.33 0.14 -0.84
CA GLU A 23 16.60 -0.08 -0.13
C GLU A 23 16.62 -1.42 0.64
N ALA A 24 15.51 -1.77 1.29
CA ALA A 24 15.37 -3.03 2.03
C ALA A 24 15.18 -4.25 1.11
N ARG A 25 14.92 -4.05 -0.18
CA ARG A 25 14.50 -5.11 -1.09
C ARG A 25 15.68 -5.94 -1.58
N PRO A 26 15.59 -7.29 -1.54
CA PRO A 26 16.63 -8.13 -2.12
C PRO A 26 16.75 -7.90 -3.64
N LYS A 27 17.97 -7.65 -4.12
CA LYS A 27 18.27 -7.32 -5.52
C LYS A 27 17.78 -8.34 -6.55
N SER A 28 17.57 -9.60 -6.15
CA SER A 28 17.14 -10.68 -7.05
C SER A 28 15.62 -10.81 -7.20
N LYS A 29 14.82 -9.98 -6.52
CA LYS A 29 13.35 -10.06 -6.60
C LYS A 29 12.80 -9.28 -7.79
N THR A 30 11.75 -9.80 -8.42
CA THR A 30 10.97 -9.09 -9.45
C THR A 30 10.25 -7.89 -8.86
N PRO A 31 10.24 -6.71 -9.52
CA PRO A 31 9.49 -5.54 -9.06
C PRO A 31 8.02 -5.87 -8.81
N LEU A 32 7.51 -5.46 -7.65
CA LEU A 32 6.09 -5.62 -7.34
C LEU A 32 5.29 -4.59 -8.15
N LYS A 33 4.38 -5.07 -9.00
CA LYS A 33 3.39 -4.21 -9.65
C LYS A 33 2.44 -3.67 -8.57
N ASN A 34 2.08 -2.39 -8.66
CA ASN A 34 1.14 -1.72 -7.75
C ASN A 34 1.60 -1.70 -6.27
N LEU A 35 2.90 -1.60 -6.01
CA LEU A 35 3.49 -1.62 -4.65
C LEU A 35 2.75 -0.69 -3.67
N ARG A 36 2.52 0.57 -4.06
CA ARG A 36 1.76 1.54 -3.23
C ARG A 36 0.39 1.04 -2.81
N ARG A 37 -0.34 0.41 -3.74
CA ARG A 37 -1.68 -0.12 -3.50
C ARG A 37 -1.63 -1.28 -2.50
N THR A 38 -0.68 -2.20 -2.67
CA THR A 38 -0.49 -3.34 -1.77
C THR A 38 -0.09 -2.91 -0.36
N ILE A 39 0.85 -1.98 -0.22
CA ILE A 39 1.27 -1.49 1.09
C ILE A 39 0.12 -0.71 1.75
N SER A 40 -0.61 0.12 1.01
CA SER A 40 -1.80 0.80 1.53
C SER A 40 -2.86 -0.18 2.03
N ALA A 41 -3.10 -1.28 1.31
CA ALA A 41 -4.01 -2.33 1.74
C ALA A 41 -3.60 -2.96 3.09
N ILE A 42 -2.30 -3.24 3.27
CA ILE A 42 -1.75 -3.81 4.51
C ILE A 42 -2.00 -2.89 5.68
N PHE A 43 -1.69 -1.60 5.52
CA PHE A 43 -1.92 -0.61 6.57
C PHE A 43 -3.40 -0.46 6.89
N TRP A 44 -4.27 -0.36 5.87
CA TRP A 44 -5.71 -0.26 6.09
C TRP A 44 -6.23 -1.47 6.88
N ARG A 45 -5.87 -2.68 6.47
CA ARG A 45 -6.32 -3.90 7.14
C ARG A 45 -5.83 -3.98 8.57
N HIS A 46 -4.59 -3.57 8.83
CA HIS A 46 -4.05 -3.54 10.19
C HIS A 46 -4.78 -2.53 11.06
N GLN A 47 -5.01 -1.30 10.56
CA GLN A 47 -5.73 -0.24 11.29
C GLN A 47 -7.18 -0.63 11.62
N ASN A 48 -7.83 -1.38 10.72
CA ASN A 48 -9.23 -1.77 10.87
C ASN A 48 -9.41 -3.17 11.50
N GLY A 49 -8.32 -3.87 11.84
CA GLY A 49 -8.39 -5.25 12.34
C GLY A 49 -9.07 -6.23 11.37
N ALA A 50 -9.07 -5.92 10.07
CA ALA A 50 -9.91 -6.59 9.09
C ALA A 50 -9.31 -7.92 8.59
N LYS A 51 -10.15 -8.77 7.99
CA LYS A 51 -9.70 -9.93 7.20
C LYS A 51 -9.39 -9.48 5.77
N TRP A 52 -8.53 -10.21 5.06
CA TRP A 52 -8.20 -9.91 3.66
C TRP A 52 -9.40 -9.91 2.71
N ARG A 53 -10.39 -10.77 2.95
CA ARG A 53 -11.62 -10.80 2.14
C ARG A 53 -12.54 -9.59 2.37
N ALA A 54 -12.29 -8.80 3.40
CA ALA A 54 -13.03 -7.58 3.70
C ALA A 54 -12.29 -6.32 3.19
N LEU A 55 -11.25 -6.51 2.38
CA LEU A 55 -10.50 -5.41 1.81
C LEU A 55 -11.39 -4.65 0.80
N PRO A 56 -11.48 -3.32 0.91
CA PRO A 56 -12.28 -2.53 -0.01
C PRO A 56 -11.81 -2.64 -1.48
N PRO A 57 -12.71 -2.54 -2.47
CA PRO A 57 -12.39 -2.67 -3.90
C PRO A 57 -11.33 -1.67 -4.43
N GLU A 58 -11.19 -0.51 -3.78
CA GLU A 58 -10.15 0.45 -4.10
C GLU A 58 -8.73 -0.12 -3.96
N PHE A 59 -8.52 -1.14 -3.11
CA PHE A 59 -7.22 -1.79 -2.94
C PHE A 59 -6.98 -3.01 -3.83
N GLY A 60 -8.00 -3.51 -4.53
CA GLY A 60 -7.89 -4.62 -5.48
C GLY A 60 -9.27 -5.09 -5.97
N PRO A 61 -9.38 -5.72 -7.15
CA PRO A 61 -10.52 -6.58 -7.44
C PRO A 61 -10.60 -7.77 -6.48
#